data_AF-G0VGV4-F1
#
_entry.id   AF-G0VGV4-F1
#
_cell.length_a   1.000
_cell.length_b   1.000
_cell.length_c   1.000
_cell.angle_alpha   90.00
_cell.angle_beta   90.00
_cell.angle_gamma   90.00
#
_symmetry.space_group_name_H-M   'P 1'
#
loop_
_entity.id
_entity.type
_entity.pdbx_description
1 polymer ?
#
loop_
_entity_poly.entity_id
_entity_poly.type
_entity_poly.pdbx_seq_one_letter_code
_entity_poly.pdbx_strand_id
1 'polypeptide(L)'
;MTHGQLHKTFKVSNQDFIVRQGFRPLTEISRGSYGIVLSASYSHSSENIVIAIKKISNIFGSTQSSKRALRELKLLQAFNGHKNIISLYDMDIVFYPTGILNGIYIYEELMECDMEQIIKSRQPLTEYHYQFFIYQILCGLRYIHSADIIMRNVRPSNLLINSDCKLKICGFSLAQKASNGVANNNQFSPEYLTTRWYHAPELLLNHHIYTTSIDVWSTGCVLGELITKEPIFHENDFVNQLNKIFQILGTHSKEALDNIGSKTIKNHVSQLPYIPKPPMENIFPGATTECQDLLNKMLKFDSEQRITVDMALRHPYFSIWRDLDDERTYRRGIDFNFEGSNEMIVLKNEIIQEVTNFKDFIRESLLPTEVRHVDQPIILRSQEQTQNVPLSKQNEQHQTCFTDQFPPFDGVEYLNQDPDLTFGLSDNSFNYLKRSSSETEVPMKQHSSDKSSSPDKDTSSV
;
A
#
# COMPACT_ATOMS: atom_id res chain seq x y z
N MET A 1 0.39 -30.71 -34.61
CA MET A 1 0.15 -30.72 -33.16
C MET A 1 -0.75 -29.54 -32.83
N THR A 2 -1.98 -29.84 -32.41
CA THR A 2 -3.10 -28.92 -32.17
C THR A 2 -2.80 -27.88 -31.09
N HIS A 3 -3.15 -26.61 -31.33
CA HIS A 3 -3.13 -25.50 -30.35
C HIS A 3 -4.05 -25.80 -29.15
N GLY A 4 -3.55 -26.58 -28.19
CA GLY A 4 -4.21 -26.88 -26.93
C GLY A 4 -4.28 -25.66 -26.02
N GLN A 5 -5.39 -25.55 -25.29
CA GLN A 5 -5.77 -24.43 -24.41
C GLN A 5 -4.63 -23.97 -23.49
N LEU A 6 -4.00 -22.84 -23.84
CA LEU A 6 -2.94 -22.18 -23.06
C LEU A 6 -3.41 -21.58 -21.72
N HIS A 7 -4.72 -21.58 -21.45
CA HIS A 7 -5.32 -20.95 -20.28
C HIS A 7 -6.34 -21.87 -19.60
N LYS A 8 -6.47 -21.74 -18.28
CA LYS A 8 -7.49 -22.39 -17.44
C LYS A 8 -8.41 -21.35 -16.82
N THR A 9 -9.70 -21.64 -16.80
CA THR A 9 -10.72 -20.80 -16.18
C THR A 9 -11.10 -21.36 -14.81
N PHE A 10 -11.14 -20.50 -13.80
CA PHE A 10 -11.58 -20.80 -12.45
C PHE A 10 -12.70 -19.84 -12.06
N LYS A 11 -13.67 -20.30 -11.27
CA LYS A 11 -14.67 -19.41 -10.69
C LYS A 11 -14.23 -19.01 -9.30
N VAL A 12 -13.99 -17.73 -9.12
CA VAL A 12 -13.69 -17.14 -7.81
C VAL A 12 -14.74 -16.08 -7.59
N SER A 13 -15.55 -16.25 -6.53
CA SER A 13 -16.41 -15.17 -6.09
C SER A 13 -17.43 -14.69 -7.14
N ASN A 14 -17.96 -15.65 -7.91
CA ASN A 14 -18.85 -15.48 -9.08
C ASN A 14 -18.24 -14.74 -10.28
N GLN A 15 -16.91 -14.59 -10.34
CA GLN A 15 -16.21 -14.10 -11.51
C GLN A 15 -15.29 -15.15 -12.11
N ASP A 16 -15.18 -15.14 -13.44
CA ASP A 16 -14.27 -16.01 -14.16
C ASP A 16 -12.84 -15.44 -14.09
N PHE A 17 -11.94 -16.22 -13.51
CA PHE A 17 -10.50 -16.01 -13.49
C PHE A 17 -9.85 -16.90 -14.54
N ILE A 18 -9.28 -16.28 -15.58
CA ILE A 18 -8.65 -16.98 -16.70
C ILE A 18 -7.15 -16.76 -16.58
N VAL A 19 -6.40 -17.81 -16.21
CA VAL A 19 -4.95 -17.75 -15.97
C VAL A 19 -4.21 -18.73 -16.86
N ARG A 20 -2.93 -18.47 -17.14
CA ARG A 20 -2.10 -19.36 -17.98
C ARG A 20 -2.01 -20.77 -17.37
N GLN A 21 -1.86 -21.77 -18.25
CA GLN A 21 -1.57 -23.14 -17.83
C GLN A 21 -0.30 -23.16 -16.98
N GLY A 22 -0.38 -23.81 -15.80
CA GLY A 22 0.70 -23.81 -14.81
C GLY A 22 0.27 -23.17 -13.50
N PHE A 23 -0.57 -22.13 -13.52
CA PHE A 23 -1.12 -21.55 -12.29
C PHE A 23 -2.29 -22.38 -11.76
N ARG A 24 -2.32 -22.57 -10.44
CA ARG A 24 -3.44 -23.17 -9.72
C ARG A 24 -3.87 -22.20 -8.62
N PRO A 25 -5.11 -21.67 -8.64
CA PRO A 25 -5.59 -20.78 -7.59
C PRO A 25 -5.71 -21.57 -6.28
N LEU A 26 -5.45 -20.89 -5.17
CA LEU A 26 -5.50 -21.44 -3.83
C LEU A 26 -6.62 -20.76 -3.03
N THR A 27 -6.45 -19.50 -2.66
CA THR A 27 -7.40 -18.75 -1.83
C THR A 27 -7.66 -17.36 -2.36
N GLU A 28 -8.88 -16.85 -2.20
CA GLU A 28 -9.16 -15.42 -2.34
C GLU A 28 -8.55 -14.67 -1.16
N ILE A 29 -7.76 -13.64 -1.44
CA ILE A 29 -7.07 -12.83 -0.42
C ILE A 29 -7.92 -11.61 -0.10
N SER A 30 -8.35 -10.90 -1.14
CA SER A 30 -9.09 -9.65 -0.97
C SER A 30 -10.02 -9.36 -2.14
N ARG A 31 -11.06 -8.58 -1.84
CA ARG A 31 -12.03 -8.06 -2.79
C ARG A 31 -12.21 -6.58 -2.53
N GLY A 32 -11.91 -5.75 -3.53
CA GLY A 32 -12.08 -4.31 -3.48
C GLY A 32 -12.92 -3.78 -4.64
N SER A 33 -13.17 -2.48 -4.63
CA SER A 33 -13.88 -1.78 -5.72
C SER A 33 -13.17 -1.86 -7.08
N TYR A 34 -11.86 -2.15 -7.07
CA TYR A 34 -11.03 -2.18 -8.28
C TYR A 34 -10.66 -3.59 -8.75
N GLY A 35 -11.02 -4.65 -8.02
CA GLY A 35 -10.65 -6.00 -8.40
C GLY A 35 -10.73 -7.05 -7.31
N ILE A 36 -10.44 -8.28 -7.71
CA ILE A 36 -10.31 -9.44 -6.82
C ILE A 36 -8.85 -9.88 -6.85
N VAL A 37 -8.29 -10.19 -5.68
CA VAL A 37 -6.93 -10.73 -5.53
C VAL A 37 -7.02 -12.15 -5.01
N LEU A 38 -6.31 -13.08 -5.66
CA LEU A 38 -6.19 -14.47 -5.22
C LEU A 38 -4.73 -14.86 -5.08
N SER A 39 -4.44 -15.81 -4.20
CA SER A 39 -3.17 -16.53 -4.17
C SER A 39 -3.20 -17.67 -5.18
N ALA A 40 -2.08 -17.91 -5.87
CA ALA A 40 -1.94 -19.02 -6.81
C ALA A 40 -0.56 -19.64 -6.74
N SER A 41 -0.48 -20.97 -6.76
CA SER A 41 0.78 -21.70 -6.93
C SER A 41 1.13 -21.85 -8.41
N TYR A 42 2.41 -21.73 -8.76
CA TYR A 42 2.91 -22.04 -10.10
C TYR A 42 3.50 -23.46 -10.15
N SER A 43 2.90 -24.34 -10.93
CA SER A 43 3.21 -25.78 -10.93
C SER A 43 4.40 -26.21 -11.80
N HIS A 44 5.06 -25.28 -12.50
CA HIS A 44 6.24 -25.57 -13.33
C HIS A 44 7.56 -25.14 -12.69
N SER A 45 7.55 -24.48 -11.53
CA SER A 45 8.76 -24.23 -10.77
C SER A 45 9.12 -25.45 -9.90
N SER A 46 10.42 -25.73 -9.78
CA SER A 46 10.96 -26.75 -8.85
C SER A 46 10.74 -26.37 -7.38
N GLU A 47 10.60 -25.06 -7.12
CA GLU A 47 10.20 -24.50 -5.84
C GLU A 47 8.67 -24.28 -5.85
N ASN A 48 7.98 -24.54 -4.74
CA ASN A 48 6.54 -24.27 -4.59
C ASN A 48 6.29 -22.76 -4.51
N ILE A 49 6.46 -22.04 -5.63
CA ILE A 49 6.28 -20.59 -5.70
C ILE A 49 4.79 -20.28 -5.67
N VAL A 50 4.39 -19.45 -4.70
CA VAL A 50 3.04 -18.92 -4.58
C VAL A 50 3.10 -17.40 -4.81
N ILE A 51 2.15 -16.90 -5.59
CA ILE A 51 2.07 -15.49 -5.99
C ILE A 51 0.67 -14.93 -5.73
N ALA A 52 0.54 -13.62 -5.75
CA ALA A 52 -0.75 -12.94 -5.81
C ALA A 52 -1.13 -12.65 -7.27
N ILE A 53 -2.39 -12.91 -7.64
CA ILE A 53 -2.96 -12.55 -8.94
C ILE A 53 -4.13 -11.61 -8.70
N LYS A 54 -3.93 -10.35 -9.09
CA LYS A 54 -4.94 -9.29 -9.03
C LYS A 54 -5.62 -9.14 -10.39
N LYS A 55 -6.94 -9.32 -10.42
CA LYS A 55 -7.76 -9.06 -11.59
C LYS A 55 -8.43 -7.70 -11.48
N ILE A 56 -8.10 -6.79 -12.38
CA ILE A 56 -8.80 -5.52 -12.55
C ILE A 56 -9.89 -5.71 -13.61
N SER A 57 -11.15 -5.57 -13.18
CA SER A 57 -12.34 -5.70 -14.01
C SER A 57 -12.88 -4.32 -14.41
N ASN A 58 -13.69 -4.27 -15.49
CA ASN A 58 -14.41 -3.06 -15.93
C ASN A 58 -13.52 -1.82 -16.17
N ILE A 59 -12.32 -2.03 -16.69
CA ILE A 59 -11.30 -0.99 -16.88
C ILE A 59 -11.77 0.10 -17.84
N PHE A 60 -12.48 -0.30 -18.90
CA PHE A 60 -12.98 0.59 -19.95
C PHE A 60 -14.41 1.10 -19.71
N GLY A 61 -14.97 0.87 -18.51
CA GLY A 61 -16.32 1.35 -18.17
C GLY A 61 -16.41 2.88 -18.01
N SER A 62 -15.30 3.54 -17.68
CA SER A 62 -15.19 5.00 -17.67
C SER A 62 -13.75 5.44 -17.93
N THR A 63 -13.56 6.65 -18.47
CA THR A 63 -12.24 7.26 -18.66
C THR A 63 -11.44 7.28 -17.35
N GLN A 64 -12.11 7.55 -16.22
CA GLN A 64 -11.46 7.59 -14.91
C GLN A 64 -10.98 6.21 -14.46
N SER A 65 -11.79 5.16 -14.66
CA SER A 65 -11.38 3.78 -14.37
C SER A 65 -10.16 3.38 -15.19
N SER A 66 -10.13 3.76 -16.48
CA SER A 66 -8.99 3.48 -17.37
C SER A 66 -7.73 4.22 -16.93
N LYS A 67 -7.83 5.52 -16.57
CA LYS A 67 -6.68 6.29 -16.03
C LYS A 67 -6.15 5.67 -14.74
N ARG A 68 -7.04 5.25 -13.82
CA ARG A 68 -6.65 4.57 -12.57
C ARG A 68 -5.92 3.26 -12.82
N ALA A 69 -6.41 2.44 -13.75
CA ALA A 69 -5.75 1.19 -14.11
C ALA A 69 -4.39 1.46 -14.76
N LEU A 70 -4.32 2.34 -15.77
CA LEU A 70 -3.06 2.67 -16.44
C LEU A 70 -2.01 3.25 -15.48
N ARG A 71 -2.44 4.09 -14.54
CA ARG A 71 -1.59 4.64 -13.48
C ARG A 71 -1.01 3.55 -12.59
N GLU A 72 -1.84 2.60 -12.15
CA GLU A 72 -1.39 1.46 -11.35
C GLU A 72 -0.31 0.66 -12.12
N LEU A 73 -0.57 0.31 -13.39
CA LEU A 73 0.36 -0.47 -14.21
C LEU A 73 1.71 0.24 -14.40
N LYS A 74 1.70 1.51 -14.82
CA LYS A 74 2.91 2.32 -15.04
C LYS A 74 3.73 2.47 -13.77
N LEU A 75 3.08 2.74 -12.63
CA LEU A 75 3.78 2.93 -11.35
C LEU A 75 4.33 1.63 -10.76
N LEU A 76 3.58 0.52 -10.86
CA LEU A 76 4.07 -0.79 -10.47
C LEU A 76 5.32 -1.18 -11.29
N GLN A 77 5.28 -0.95 -12.61
CA GLN A 77 6.44 -1.22 -13.46
C GLN A 77 7.62 -0.31 -13.14
N ALA A 78 7.38 1.00 -12.94
CA ALA A 78 8.43 1.97 -12.65
C ALA A 78 9.12 1.70 -11.31
N PHE A 79 8.36 1.35 -10.28
CA PHE A 79 8.88 1.17 -8.92
C PHE A 79 9.28 -0.26 -8.58
N ASN A 80 9.14 -1.19 -9.53
CA ASN A 80 9.51 -2.58 -9.34
C ASN A 80 10.98 -2.73 -8.91
N GLY A 81 11.24 -3.59 -7.92
CA GLY A 81 12.58 -3.84 -7.37
C GLY A 81 12.94 -3.00 -6.14
N HIS A 82 12.11 -2.05 -5.70
CA HIS A 82 12.30 -1.41 -4.39
C HIS A 82 11.83 -2.33 -3.27
N LYS A 83 12.62 -2.49 -2.21
CA LYS A 83 12.36 -3.47 -1.13
C LYS A 83 11.00 -3.25 -0.41
N ASN A 84 10.57 -1.99 -0.27
CA ASN A 84 9.33 -1.61 0.43
C ASN A 84 8.17 -1.26 -0.52
N ILE A 85 8.23 -1.67 -1.78
CA ILE A 85 7.14 -1.55 -2.74
C ILE A 85 6.83 -2.94 -3.27
N ILE A 86 5.54 -3.23 -3.50
CA ILE A 86 5.10 -4.54 -3.97
C ILE A 86 5.79 -4.90 -5.29
N SER A 87 6.33 -6.12 -5.39
CA SER A 87 7.06 -6.55 -6.59
C SER A 87 6.10 -7.06 -7.65
N LEU A 88 6.33 -6.64 -8.89
CA LEU A 88 5.58 -7.02 -10.07
C LEU A 88 6.33 -8.11 -10.83
N TYR A 89 5.66 -9.23 -11.12
CA TYR A 89 6.24 -10.39 -11.80
C TYR A 89 5.81 -10.50 -13.27
N ASP A 90 4.52 -10.34 -13.57
CA ASP A 90 3.97 -10.38 -14.94
C ASP A 90 2.69 -9.54 -15.01
N MET A 91 2.27 -9.20 -16.23
CA MET A 91 0.98 -8.59 -16.52
C MET A 91 0.33 -9.29 -17.71
N ASP A 92 -1.00 -9.36 -17.76
CA ASP A 92 -1.71 -9.91 -18.91
C ASP A 92 -3.04 -9.23 -19.20
N ILE A 93 -3.39 -9.14 -20.48
CA ILE A 93 -4.72 -8.71 -20.93
C ILE A 93 -5.47 -9.96 -21.33
N VAL A 94 -6.49 -10.30 -20.55
CA VAL A 94 -7.17 -11.58 -20.70
C VAL A 94 -8.55 -11.37 -21.28
N PHE A 95 -8.86 -12.16 -22.30
CA PHE A 95 -10.13 -12.16 -23.01
C PHE A 95 -10.86 -13.48 -22.79
N TYR A 96 -12.18 -13.41 -22.79
CA TYR A 96 -13.01 -14.60 -22.97
C TYR A 96 -12.81 -15.19 -24.38
N PRO A 97 -13.14 -16.47 -24.60
CA PRO A 97 -13.14 -17.07 -25.94
C PRO A 97 -14.01 -16.31 -26.96
N THR A 98 -15.00 -15.54 -26.48
CA THR A 98 -15.85 -14.66 -27.29
C THR A 98 -15.14 -13.39 -27.80
N GLY A 99 -13.90 -13.14 -27.39
CA GLY A 99 -13.16 -11.91 -27.68
C GLY A 99 -13.50 -10.72 -26.77
N ILE A 100 -14.43 -10.91 -25.83
CA ILE A 100 -14.78 -9.88 -24.82
C ILE A 100 -13.68 -9.82 -23.77
N LEU A 101 -13.29 -8.61 -23.36
CA LEU A 101 -12.31 -8.42 -22.28
C LEU A 101 -12.83 -9.05 -20.99
N ASN A 102 -12.04 -9.96 -20.41
CA ASN A 102 -12.29 -10.49 -19.07
C ASN A 102 -11.69 -9.56 -17.99
N GLY A 103 -10.48 -9.04 -18.22
CA GLY A 103 -9.82 -8.08 -17.34
C GLY A 103 -8.32 -7.97 -17.59
N ILE A 104 -7.66 -7.10 -16.85
CA ILE A 104 -6.19 -7.08 -16.75
C ILE A 104 -5.77 -7.84 -15.50
N TYR A 105 -4.78 -8.69 -15.66
CA TYR A 105 -4.26 -9.55 -14.61
C TYR A 105 -2.86 -9.05 -14.27
N ILE A 106 -2.64 -8.76 -13.00
CA ILE A 106 -1.36 -8.33 -12.46
C ILE A 106 -0.86 -9.46 -11.55
N TYR A 107 0.33 -9.96 -11.83
CA TYR A 107 0.96 -11.05 -11.10
C TYR A 107 2.03 -10.44 -10.20
N GLU A 108 1.85 -10.55 -8.89
CA GLU A 108 2.63 -9.83 -7.88
C GLU A 108 3.19 -10.80 -6.84
N GLU A 109 4.15 -10.31 -6.07
CA GLU A 109 4.60 -10.98 -4.85
C GLU A 109 3.43 -11.25 -3.89
N LEU A 110 3.39 -12.47 -3.33
CA LEU A 110 2.41 -12.80 -2.31
C LEU A 110 2.90 -12.29 -0.95
N MET A 111 2.09 -11.45 -0.32
CA MET A 111 2.24 -11.05 1.07
C MET A 111 1.17 -11.76 1.90
N GLU A 112 1.45 -12.01 3.19
CA GLU A 112 0.60 -12.86 4.03
C GLU A 112 -0.65 -12.13 4.52
N CYS A 113 -0.51 -10.84 4.83
CA CYS A 113 -1.58 -10.00 5.35
C CYS A 113 -1.35 -8.53 4.99
N ASP A 114 -2.32 -7.69 5.34
CA ASP A 114 -2.15 -6.25 5.38
C ASP A 114 -2.05 -5.73 6.82
N MET A 115 -1.63 -4.48 6.98
CA MET A 115 -1.48 -3.87 8.28
C MET A 115 -2.81 -3.69 9.01
N GLU A 116 -3.94 -3.60 8.29
CA GLU A 116 -5.28 -3.51 8.90
C GLU A 116 -5.59 -4.80 9.67
N GLN A 117 -5.25 -5.96 9.09
CA GLN A 117 -5.37 -7.26 9.74
C GLN A 117 -4.43 -7.39 10.93
N ILE A 118 -3.18 -6.91 10.83
CA ILE A 118 -2.21 -6.91 11.94
C ILE A 118 -2.71 -6.05 13.12
N ILE A 119 -3.20 -4.84 12.85
CA ILE A 119 -3.74 -3.92 13.87
C ILE A 119 -4.93 -4.55 14.60
N LYS A 120 -5.87 -5.16 13.86
CA LYS A 120 -7.06 -5.81 14.42
C LYS A 120 -6.77 -7.16 15.08
N SER A 121 -5.60 -7.72 14.85
CA SER A 121 -5.21 -8.99 15.46
C SER A 121 -4.92 -8.82 16.96
N ARG A 122 -4.98 -9.94 17.70
CA ARG A 122 -4.53 -9.98 19.10
C ARG A 122 -3.02 -10.16 19.24
N GLN A 123 -2.26 -10.07 18.15
CA GLN A 123 -0.82 -10.24 18.21
C GLN A 123 -0.20 -9.06 18.98
N PRO A 124 0.65 -9.35 19.98
CA PRO A 124 1.32 -8.30 20.72
C PRO A 124 2.30 -7.59 19.77
N LEU A 125 2.09 -6.29 19.57
CA LEU A 125 3.04 -5.44 18.87
C LEU A 125 3.78 -4.61 19.92
N THR A 126 5.09 -4.57 19.77
CA THR A 126 5.98 -3.77 20.62
C THR A 126 6.42 -2.51 19.87
N GLU A 127 7.02 -1.57 20.60
CA GLU A 127 7.58 -0.35 20.03
C GLU A 127 8.53 -0.61 18.85
N TYR A 128 9.35 -1.66 18.93
CA TYR A 128 10.25 -2.08 17.87
C TYR A 128 9.51 -2.42 16.56
N HIS A 129 8.33 -3.04 16.65
CA HIS A 129 7.50 -3.33 15.48
C HIS A 129 6.97 -2.03 14.86
N TYR A 130 6.50 -1.09 15.67
CA TYR A 130 6.00 0.21 15.20
C TYR A 130 7.10 0.97 14.46
N GLN A 131 8.28 1.09 15.09
CA GLN A 131 9.45 1.72 14.48
C GLN A 131 9.81 1.07 13.14
N PHE A 132 9.90 -0.25 13.10
CA PHE A 132 10.33 -0.96 11.90
C PHE A 132 9.30 -0.84 10.76
N PHE A 133 8.00 -0.91 11.05
CA PHE A 133 6.97 -0.69 10.03
C PHE A 133 6.98 0.74 9.49
N ILE A 134 7.01 1.76 10.37
CA ILE A 134 7.01 3.15 9.91
C ILE A 134 8.31 3.49 9.15
N TYR A 135 9.46 2.99 9.59
CA TYR A 135 10.72 3.17 8.87
C TYR A 135 10.64 2.62 7.44
N GLN A 136 10.08 1.42 7.27
CA GLN A 136 9.88 0.80 5.95
C GLN A 136 8.89 1.59 5.06
N ILE A 137 7.82 2.13 5.64
CA ILE A 137 6.88 3.01 4.92
C ILE A 137 7.63 4.26 4.42
N LEU A 138 8.41 4.91 5.29
CA LEU A 138 9.16 6.11 4.94
C LEU A 138 10.24 5.83 3.88
N CYS A 139 10.89 4.68 3.89
CA CYS A 139 11.82 4.28 2.82
C CYS A 139 11.10 4.15 1.48
N GLY A 140 9.94 3.48 1.44
CA GLY A 140 9.11 3.37 0.24
C GLY A 140 8.63 4.74 -0.25
N LEU A 141 8.16 5.60 0.65
CA LEU A 141 7.70 6.95 0.31
C LEU A 141 8.83 7.84 -0.19
N ARG A 142 10.04 7.75 0.38
CA ARG A 142 11.21 8.49 -0.13
C ARG A 142 11.47 8.17 -1.60
N TYR A 143 11.42 6.89 -1.95
CA TYR A 143 11.60 6.44 -3.33
C TYR A 143 10.49 7.00 -4.25
N ILE A 144 9.22 6.89 -3.84
CA ILE A 144 8.06 7.39 -4.59
C ILE A 144 8.10 8.92 -4.75
N HIS A 145 8.36 9.66 -3.66
CA HIS A 145 8.38 11.13 -3.64
C HIS A 145 9.51 11.70 -4.48
N SER A 146 10.67 11.03 -4.51
CA SER A 146 11.79 11.42 -5.38
C SER A 146 11.50 11.26 -6.88
N ALA A 147 10.44 10.55 -7.25
CA ALA A 147 9.92 10.46 -8.61
C ALA A 147 8.85 11.53 -8.94
N ASP A 148 8.67 12.52 -8.05
CA ASP A 148 7.57 13.49 -8.08
C ASP A 148 6.18 12.82 -8.09
N ILE A 149 6.02 11.72 -7.37
CA ILE A 149 4.73 11.04 -7.19
C ILE A 149 4.26 11.22 -5.75
N ILE A 150 2.99 11.55 -5.56
CA ILE A 150 2.31 11.55 -4.27
C ILE A 150 1.39 10.32 -4.22
N MET A 151 1.49 9.49 -3.18
CA MET A 151 0.79 8.22 -3.07
C MET A 151 -0.72 8.42 -2.81
N ARG A 152 -1.07 9.39 -1.97
CA ARG A 152 -2.44 9.83 -1.64
C ARG A 152 -3.35 8.80 -0.98
N ASN A 153 -2.89 7.56 -0.80
CA ASN A 153 -3.69 6.45 -0.31
C ASN A 153 -2.88 5.55 0.64
N VAL A 154 -1.99 6.16 1.43
CA VAL A 154 -1.27 5.46 2.50
C VAL A 154 -2.28 5.17 3.62
N ARG A 155 -2.55 3.89 3.85
CA ARG A 155 -3.47 3.41 4.90
C ARG A 155 -3.19 1.93 5.17
N PRO A 156 -3.63 1.37 6.31
CA PRO A 156 -3.27 0.01 6.70
C PRO A 156 -3.56 -1.08 5.66
N SER A 157 -4.70 -1.02 4.95
CA SER A 157 -5.05 -2.00 3.91
C SER A 157 -4.22 -1.93 2.61
N ASN A 158 -3.38 -0.90 2.45
CA ASN A 158 -2.43 -0.77 1.33
C ASN A 158 -0.97 -1.01 1.76
N LEU A 159 -0.76 -1.47 2.99
CA LEU A 159 0.54 -1.77 3.56
C LEU A 159 0.60 -3.27 3.82
N LEU A 160 1.18 -4.00 2.89
CA LEU A 160 1.23 -5.46 2.95
C LEU A 160 2.41 -5.93 3.80
N ILE A 161 2.22 -6.99 4.58
CA ILE A 161 3.17 -7.50 5.57
C ILE A 161 3.30 -9.02 5.43
N ASN A 162 4.51 -9.54 5.65
CA ASN A 162 4.80 -10.97 5.75
C ASN A 162 5.32 -11.35 7.15
N SER A 163 5.59 -12.64 7.38
CA SER A 163 6.02 -13.19 8.67
C SER A 163 7.37 -12.67 9.15
N ASP A 164 8.24 -12.24 8.23
CA ASP A 164 9.51 -11.56 8.52
C ASP A 164 9.32 -10.08 8.91
N CYS A 165 8.08 -9.60 9.07
CA CYS A 165 7.73 -8.18 9.24
C CYS A 165 8.21 -7.26 8.10
N LYS A 166 8.46 -7.80 6.90
CA LYS A 166 8.77 -6.99 5.72
C LYS A 166 7.50 -6.32 5.24
N LEU A 167 7.57 -5.01 5.02
CA LEU A 167 6.45 -4.19 4.61
C LEU A 167 6.60 -3.74 3.15
N LYS A 168 5.50 -3.83 2.39
CA LYS A 168 5.42 -3.39 1.00
C LYS A 168 4.20 -2.51 0.75
N ILE A 169 4.43 -1.34 0.17
CA ILE A 169 3.38 -0.40 -0.27
C ILE A 169 2.77 -0.92 -1.58
N CYS A 170 1.44 -0.91 -1.66
CA CYS A 170 0.67 -1.20 -2.88
C CYS A 170 -0.47 -0.18 -3.10
N GLY A 171 -1.21 -0.29 -4.21
CA GLY A 171 -2.43 0.51 -4.43
C GLY A 171 -2.21 1.91 -5.01
N PHE A 172 -1.44 2.00 -6.09
CA PHE A 172 -1.04 3.23 -6.79
C PHE A 172 -2.15 3.91 -7.63
N SER A 173 -3.33 3.31 -7.72
CA SER A 173 -4.44 3.79 -8.55
C SER A 173 -4.91 5.21 -8.22
N LEU A 174 -4.65 5.73 -7.02
CA LEU A 174 -5.00 7.10 -6.61
C LEU A 174 -3.79 8.04 -6.56
N ALA A 175 -2.59 7.55 -6.90
CA ALA A 175 -1.40 8.36 -6.91
C ALA A 175 -1.53 9.53 -7.90
N GLN A 176 -0.69 10.54 -7.75
CA GLN A 176 -0.71 11.69 -8.63
C GLN A 176 0.71 12.21 -8.86
N LYS A 177 0.97 12.62 -10.10
CA LYS A 177 2.18 13.35 -10.43
C LYS A 177 2.13 14.75 -9.82
N ALA A 178 3.16 15.06 -9.05
CA ALA A 178 3.50 16.39 -8.61
C ALA A 178 4.48 17.03 -9.61
N SER A 179 4.51 18.35 -9.64
CA SER A 179 5.59 19.13 -10.26
C SER A 179 6.33 19.82 -9.13
N ASN A 180 7.61 19.53 -8.95
CA ASN A 180 8.42 20.01 -7.81
C ASN A 180 7.74 19.73 -6.46
N GLY A 181 7.22 18.52 -6.28
CA GLY A 181 6.48 18.14 -5.08
C GLY A 181 5.12 18.83 -4.86
N VAL A 182 4.59 19.58 -5.84
CA VAL A 182 3.26 20.22 -5.79
C VAL A 182 2.33 19.66 -6.87
N ALA A 183 1.12 19.22 -6.52
CA ALA A 183 0.10 18.79 -7.47
C ALA A 183 -1.04 19.82 -7.63
N ASN A 184 -1.46 20.10 -8.88
CA ASN A 184 -2.56 21.01 -9.21
C ASN A 184 -3.92 20.29 -9.37
N ASN A 185 -4.97 20.95 -8.90
CA ASN A 185 -6.25 20.32 -8.55
C ASN A 185 -7.32 20.23 -9.66
N ASN A 186 -6.96 20.36 -10.94
CA ASN A 186 -7.97 20.42 -12.03
C ASN A 186 -8.78 19.12 -12.25
N GLN A 187 -8.53 18.05 -11.49
CA GLN A 187 -9.22 16.74 -11.64
C GLN A 187 -9.73 16.15 -10.32
N PHE A 188 -9.78 16.92 -9.23
CA PHE A 188 -10.10 16.39 -7.91
C PHE A 188 -11.55 16.68 -7.54
N SER A 189 -12.36 15.64 -7.38
CA SER A 189 -13.56 15.73 -6.55
C SER A 189 -13.32 14.92 -5.27
N PRO A 190 -13.44 15.56 -4.09
CA PRO A 190 -13.31 14.92 -2.78
C PRO A 190 -14.32 13.78 -2.52
N GLU A 191 -15.41 13.71 -3.31
CA GLU A 191 -16.45 12.69 -3.16
C GLU A 191 -16.00 11.27 -3.54
N TYR A 192 -14.86 11.11 -4.23
CA TYR A 192 -14.40 9.82 -4.74
C TYR A 192 -13.47 9.02 -3.82
N LEU A 193 -13.22 9.51 -2.60
CA LEU A 193 -12.29 8.86 -1.68
C LEU A 193 -13.06 7.98 -0.69
N THR A 194 -12.78 6.67 -0.75
CA THR A 194 -13.55 5.63 -0.07
C THR A 194 -13.41 5.66 1.46
N THR A 195 -12.34 6.23 2.02
CA THR A 195 -12.15 6.33 3.48
C THR A 195 -11.39 7.60 3.85
N ARG A 196 -11.98 8.46 4.69
CA ARG A 196 -11.42 9.78 5.03
C ARG A 196 -10.43 9.81 6.19
N TRP A 197 -10.30 8.69 6.91
CA TRP A 197 -9.59 8.63 8.19
C TRP A 197 -8.10 8.96 8.13
N TYR A 198 -7.50 8.80 6.94
CA TYR A 198 -6.06 9.03 6.71
C TYR A 198 -5.80 10.28 5.86
N HIS A 199 -6.82 11.03 5.44
CA HIS A 199 -6.59 12.25 4.64
C HIS A 199 -6.07 13.38 5.51
N ALA A 200 -5.06 14.07 4.96
CA ALA A 200 -4.52 15.29 5.55
C ALA A 200 -5.56 16.43 5.54
N PRO A 201 -5.48 17.39 6.49
CA PRO A 201 -6.42 18.51 6.58
C PRO A 201 -6.52 19.29 5.27
N GLU A 202 -5.42 19.52 4.57
CA GLU A 202 -5.42 20.25 3.30
C GLU A 202 -6.30 19.56 2.23
N LEU A 203 -6.28 18.23 2.15
CA LEU A 203 -7.14 17.45 1.24
C LEU A 203 -8.63 17.60 1.60
N LEU A 204 -8.92 17.70 2.90
CA LEU A 204 -10.26 17.91 3.42
C LEU A 204 -10.74 19.33 3.07
N LEU A 205 -9.88 20.33 3.22
CA LEU A 205 -10.19 21.74 3.01
C LEU A 205 -10.21 22.18 1.54
N ASN A 206 -9.95 21.26 0.61
CA ASN A 206 -9.90 21.46 -0.84
C ASN A 206 -8.90 22.54 -1.29
N HIS A 207 -7.72 22.60 -0.66
CA HIS A 207 -6.66 23.49 -1.14
C HIS A 207 -6.28 23.12 -2.58
N HIS A 208 -6.02 24.10 -3.43
CA HIS A 208 -5.68 23.79 -4.84
C HIS A 208 -4.26 23.24 -5.04
N ILE A 209 -3.47 23.21 -3.95
CA ILE A 209 -2.07 22.83 -3.90
C ILE A 209 -1.92 21.81 -2.78
N TYR A 210 -1.42 20.63 -3.13
CA TYR A 210 -1.03 19.60 -2.17
C TYR A 210 0.40 19.16 -2.46
N THR A 211 1.10 18.78 -1.40
CA THR A 211 2.48 18.32 -1.48
C THR A 211 2.63 16.89 -1.00
N THR A 212 3.82 16.31 -1.13
CA THR A 212 4.19 15.01 -0.58
C THR A 212 3.95 14.89 0.94
N SER A 213 3.80 16.02 1.63
CA SER A 213 3.44 16.08 3.05
C SER A 213 2.12 15.36 3.38
N ILE A 214 1.17 15.21 2.44
CA ILE A 214 -0.09 14.51 2.73
C ILE A 214 0.15 13.03 3.07
N ASP A 215 1.16 12.40 2.44
CA ASP A 215 1.52 11.02 2.73
C ASP A 215 2.21 10.90 4.10
N VAL A 216 2.91 11.96 4.55
CA VAL A 216 3.49 12.03 5.89
C VAL A 216 2.38 12.09 6.96
N TRP A 217 1.33 12.87 6.71
CA TRP A 217 0.16 12.89 7.58
C TRP A 217 -0.46 11.50 7.69
N SER A 218 -0.74 10.87 6.55
CA SER A 218 -1.32 9.53 6.50
C SER A 218 -0.44 8.50 7.22
N THR A 219 0.88 8.60 7.09
CA THR A 219 1.85 7.77 7.84
C THR A 219 1.78 8.01 9.35
N GLY A 220 1.61 9.27 9.78
CA GLY A 220 1.35 9.61 11.18
C GLY A 220 0.05 9.01 11.71
N CYS A 221 -1.02 8.99 10.90
CA CYS A 221 -2.26 8.31 11.25
C CYS A 221 -2.05 6.80 11.44
N VAL A 222 -1.28 6.17 10.56
CA VAL A 222 -0.94 4.74 10.65
C VAL A 222 -0.14 4.44 11.91
N LEU A 223 0.86 5.26 12.25
CA LEU A 223 1.62 5.11 13.50
C LEU A 223 0.72 5.26 14.73
N GLY A 224 -0.16 6.27 14.72
CA GLY A 224 -1.13 6.47 15.80
C GLY A 224 -2.03 5.25 15.98
N GLU A 225 -2.56 4.71 14.88
CA GLU A 225 -3.43 3.53 14.88
C GLU A 225 -2.70 2.24 15.33
N LEU A 226 -1.42 2.08 15.00
CA LEU A 226 -0.61 0.95 15.50
C LEU A 226 -0.53 0.94 17.03
N ILE A 227 -0.42 2.13 17.65
CA ILE A 227 -0.32 2.32 19.10
C ILE A 227 -1.69 2.15 19.77
N THR A 228 -2.72 2.80 19.24
CA THR A 228 -4.06 2.84 19.85
C THR A 228 -4.91 1.62 19.50
N LYS A 229 -4.52 0.84 18.49
CA LYS A 229 -5.27 -0.28 17.88
C LYS A 229 -6.59 0.13 17.21
N GLU A 230 -6.85 1.42 17.09
CA GLU A 230 -8.07 1.99 16.53
C GLU A 230 -7.74 3.25 15.71
N PRO A 231 -8.40 3.50 14.57
CA PRO A 231 -8.09 4.66 13.74
C PRO A 231 -8.27 5.96 14.52
N ILE A 232 -7.23 6.81 14.52
CA ILE A 232 -7.22 8.01 15.37
C ILE A 232 -8.20 9.11 14.92
N PHE A 233 -8.56 9.11 13.63
CA PHE A 233 -9.56 10.02 13.06
C PHE A 233 -10.68 9.23 12.37
N HIS A 234 -11.50 8.52 13.13
CA HIS A 234 -12.57 7.67 12.63
C HIS A 234 -13.93 8.39 12.57
N GLU A 235 -14.14 9.22 11.54
CA GLU A 235 -15.42 9.90 11.34
C GLU A 235 -15.99 9.67 9.94
N ASN A 236 -17.32 9.67 9.85
CA ASN A 236 -18.04 9.42 8.60
C ASN A 236 -18.35 10.70 7.82
N ASP A 237 -18.56 11.80 8.55
CA ASP A 237 -18.86 13.11 7.98
C ASP A 237 -17.62 14.01 7.97
N PHE A 238 -17.59 14.89 6.97
CA PHE A 238 -16.53 15.87 6.79
C PHE A 238 -16.30 16.76 8.01
N VAL A 239 -17.38 17.34 8.55
CA VAL A 239 -17.32 18.30 9.65
C VAL A 239 -16.85 17.59 10.92
N ASN A 240 -17.35 16.37 11.14
CA ASN A 240 -16.92 15.55 12.27
C ASN A 240 -15.46 15.15 12.15
N GLN A 241 -14.98 14.77 10.96
CA GLN A 241 -13.56 14.47 10.72
C GLN A 241 -12.67 15.66 11.09
N LEU A 242 -13.05 16.87 10.69
CA LEU A 242 -12.31 18.09 11.03
C LEU A 242 -12.36 18.39 12.55
N ASN A 243 -13.52 18.24 13.19
CA ASN A 243 -13.64 18.39 14.63
C ASN A 243 -12.76 17.39 15.38
N LYS A 244 -12.70 16.14 14.92
CA LYS A 244 -11.85 15.08 15.50
C LYS A 244 -10.36 15.42 15.38
N ILE A 245 -9.95 16.02 14.27
CA ILE A 245 -8.60 16.54 14.10
C ILE A 245 -8.29 17.61 15.16
N PHE A 246 -9.17 18.57 15.39
CA PHE A 246 -8.96 19.60 16.42
C PHE A 246 -9.00 19.05 17.85
N GLN A 247 -9.75 17.99 18.12
CA GLN A 247 -9.72 17.33 19.44
C GLN A 247 -8.35 16.74 19.77
N ILE A 248 -7.59 16.29 18.77
CA ILE A 248 -6.26 15.68 18.94
C ILE A 248 -5.15 16.73 18.85
N LEU A 249 -5.27 17.70 17.94
CA LEU A 249 -4.21 18.70 17.71
C LEU A 249 -4.40 20.00 18.50
N GLY A 250 -5.58 20.22 19.06
CA GLY A 250 -6.03 21.51 19.55
C GLY A 250 -6.50 22.43 18.42
N THR A 251 -7.10 23.56 18.79
CA THR A 251 -7.44 24.63 17.84
C THR A 251 -6.16 25.34 17.39
N HIS A 252 -5.92 25.36 16.07
CA HIS A 252 -4.76 26.04 15.48
C HIS A 252 -4.90 27.57 15.50
N SER A 253 -3.81 28.30 15.22
CA SER A 253 -3.82 29.76 15.15
C SER A 253 -4.84 30.27 14.13
N LYS A 254 -5.40 31.46 14.36
CA LYS A 254 -6.33 32.10 13.41
C LYS A 254 -5.73 32.18 12.00
N GLU A 255 -4.43 32.46 11.90
CA GLU A 255 -3.70 32.50 10.62
C GLU A 255 -3.75 31.18 9.84
N ALA A 256 -3.60 30.03 10.51
CA ALA A 256 -3.70 28.72 9.86
C ALA A 256 -5.13 28.43 9.35
N LEU A 257 -6.14 28.99 10.02
CA LEU A 257 -7.55 28.84 9.68
C LEU A 257 -7.99 29.85 8.59
N ASP A 258 -7.33 31.00 8.52
CA ASP A 258 -7.57 32.03 7.50
C ASP A 258 -7.20 31.56 6.09
N ASN A 259 -6.31 30.57 5.97
CA ASN A 259 -5.93 29.97 4.70
C ASN A 259 -6.99 29.00 4.13
N ILE A 260 -8.04 28.65 4.88
CA ILE A 260 -9.09 27.74 4.42
C ILE A 260 -9.87 28.36 3.25
N GLY A 261 -9.87 27.72 2.08
CA GLY A 261 -10.57 28.26 0.90
C GLY A 261 -12.09 28.28 1.03
N SER A 262 -12.67 27.33 1.78
CA SER A 262 -14.11 27.18 1.93
C SER A 262 -14.72 28.11 2.98
N LYS A 263 -15.65 28.98 2.56
CA LYS A 263 -16.41 29.86 3.46
C LYS A 263 -17.25 29.10 4.49
N THR A 264 -17.85 27.98 4.08
CA THR A 264 -18.67 27.14 4.98
C THR A 264 -17.83 26.58 6.12
N ILE A 265 -16.62 26.10 5.79
CA ILE A 265 -15.70 25.53 6.77
C ILE A 265 -15.16 26.63 7.69
N LYS A 266 -14.75 27.77 7.12
CA LYS A 266 -14.34 28.94 7.92
C LYS A 266 -15.40 29.36 8.94
N ASN A 267 -16.66 29.42 8.53
CA ASN A 267 -17.77 29.76 9.43
C ASN A 267 -17.95 28.71 10.54
N HIS A 268 -17.90 27.42 10.19
CA HIS A 268 -17.97 26.33 11.17
C HIS A 268 -16.82 26.42 12.19
N VAL A 269 -15.58 26.52 11.72
CA VAL A 269 -14.40 26.61 12.59
C VAL A 269 -14.44 27.85 13.48
N SER A 270 -14.91 28.99 12.96
CA SER A 270 -15.03 30.24 13.74
C SER A 270 -16.03 30.14 14.89
N GLN A 271 -16.98 29.20 14.83
CA GLN A 271 -17.96 28.94 15.88
C GLN A 271 -17.47 27.91 16.91
N LEU A 272 -16.38 27.18 16.63
CA LEU A 272 -15.84 26.21 17.58
C LEU A 272 -15.20 26.93 18.77
N PRO A 273 -15.42 26.46 20.01
CA PRO A 273 -14.68 26.95 21.16
C PRO A 273 -13.20 26.61 21.01
N TYR A 274 -12.34 27.36 21.70
CA TYR A 274 -10.93 27.02 21.78
C TYR A 274 -10.74 25.66 22.46
N ILE A 275 -10.02 24.75 21.79
CA ILE A 275 -9.67 23.42 22.28
C ILE A 275 -8.16 23.43 22.56
N PRO A 276 -7.71 23.33 23.82
CA PRO A 276 -6.30 23.17 24.11
C PRO A 276 -5.82 21.81 23.58
N LYS A 277 -4.57 21.76 23.08
CA LYS A 277 -3.99 20.50 22.64
C LYS A 277 -3.85 19.54 23.84
N PRO A 278 -4.41 18.32 23.77
CA PRO A 278 -4.23 17.33 24.83
C PRO A 278 -2.75 16.90 24.91
N PRO A 279 -2.25 16.52 26.10
CA PRO A 279 -0.95 15.87 26.23
C PRO A 279 -0.89 14.60 25.37
N MET A 280 0.23 14.39 24.67
CA MET A 280 0.38 13.24 23.77
C MET A 280 0.32 11.91 24.51
N GLU A 281 0.77 11.85 25.77
CA GLU A 281 0.67 10.63 26.59
C GLU A 281 -0.77 10.18 26.80
N ASN A 282 -1.72 11.12 26.83
CA ASN A 282 -3.14 10.82 26.99
C ASN A 282 -3.75 10.26 25.70
N ILE A 283 -3.23 10.68 24.54
CA ILE A 283 -3.73 10.27 23.23
C ILE A 283 -3.08 8.94 22.80
N PHE A 284 -1.79 8.80 23.10
CA PHE A 284 -0.94 7.67 22.72
C PHE A 284 -0.31 7.04 23.97
N PRO A 285 -1.12 6.37 24.81
CA PRO A 285 -0.64 5.78 26.04
C PRO A 285 0.41 4.70 25.75
N GLY A 286 1.53 4.74 26.47
CA GLY A 286 2.63 3.78 26.30
C GLY A 286 3.59 4.08 25.14
N ALA A 287 3.35 5.12 24.33
CA ALA A 287 4.29 5.56 23.31
C ALA A 287 5.54 6.20 23.95
N THR A 288 6.72 5.87 23.42
CA THR A 288 7.99 6.47 23.86
C THR A 288 8.04 7.98 23.57
N THR A 289 8.91 8.73 24.26
CA THR A 289 9.08 10.16 24.04
C THR A 289 9.46 10.47 22.59
N GLU A 290 10.35 9.67 21.99
CA GLU A 290 10.77 9.78 20.59
C GLU A 290 9.62 9.49 19.62
N CYS A 291 8.73 8.54 19.94
CA CYS A 291 7.55 8.24 19.15
C CYS A 291 6.56 9.41 19.16
N GLN A 292 6.26 9.94 20.35
CA GLN A 292 5.36 11.08 20.51
C GLN A 292 5.90 12.33 19.81
N ASP A 293 7.20 12.56 19.88
CA ASP A 293 7.88 13.64 19.16
C ASP A 293 7.77 13.48 17.64
N LEU A 294 7.98 12.27 17.11
CA LEU A 294 7.78 12.00 15.68
C LEU A 294 6.31 12.20 15.26
N LEU A 295 5.35 11.66 16.02
CA LEU A 295 3.92 11.86 15.78
C LEU A 295 3.54 13.34 15.76
N ASN A 296 4.06 14.13 16.71
CA ASN A 296 3.84 15.58 16.76
C ASN A 296 4.36 16.31 15.52
N LYS A 297 5.45 15.82 14.93
CA LYS A 297 6.08 16.37 13.72
C LYS A 297 5.37 15.92 12.44
N MET A 298 4.79 14.72 12.42
CA MET A 298 3.98 14.20 11.30
C MET A 298 2.55 14.76 11.29
N LEU A 299 1.92 14.90 12.46
CA LEU A 299 0.52 15.35 12.60
C LEU A 299 0.46 16.86 12.84
N LYS A 300 0.94 17.62 11.85
CA LYS A 300 0.77 19.08 11.78
C LYS A 300 -0.37 19.43 10.84
N PHE A 301 -1.24 20.33 11.28
CA PHE A 301 -2.37 20.82 10.47
C PHE A 301 -1.89 21.64 9.28
N ASP A 302 -0.94 22.54 9.51
CA ASP A 302 -0.21 23.22 8.45
C ASP A 302 0.76 22.24 7.79
N SER A 303 0.57 22.00 6.50
CA SER A 303 1.38 21.10 5.69
C SER A 303 2.84 21.54 5.58
N GLU A 304 3.13 22.85 5.66
CA GLU A 304 4.50 23.38 5.55
C GLU A 304 5.31 23.15 6.82
N GLN A 305 4.64 23.01 7.96
CA GLN A 305 5.28 22.71 9.24
C GLN A 305 5.49 21.22 9.47
N ARG A 306 4.96 20.38 8.58
CA ARG A 306 5.05 18.93 8.67
C ARG A 306 6.46 18.48 8.34
N ILE A 307 6.99 17.53 9.12
CA ILE A 307 8.30 16.95 8.84
C ILE A 307 8.32 16.32 7.44
N THR A 308 9.41 16.49 6.70
CA THR A 308 9.58 15.79 5.42
C THR A 308 9.95 14.33 5.65
N VAL A 309 9.71 13.45 4.66
CA VAL A 309 10.15 12.04 4.74
C VAL A 309 11.64 11.94 5.06
N ASP A 310 12.45 12.77 4.41
CA ASP A 310 13.90 12.86 4.60
C ASP A 310 14.29 13.23 6.02
N MET A 311 13.60 14.19 6.63
CA MET A 311 13.84 14.56 8.03
C MET A 311 13.33 13.48 8.98
N ALA A 312 12.21 12.82 8.65
CA ALA A 312 11.65 11.75 9.45
C ALA A 312 12.56 10.52 9.50
N LEU A 313 13.18 10.12 8.38
CA LEU A 313 14.15 9.02 8.34
C LEU A 313 15.40 9.29 9.21
N ARG A 314 15.75 10.57 9.40
CA ARG A 314 16.86 11.01 10.27
C ARG A 314 16.45 11.15 11.74
N HIS A 315 15.18 10.91 12.07
CA HIS A 315 14.67 11.10 13.42
C HIS A 315 15.29 10.09 14.40
N PRO A 316 15.60 10.48 15.66
CA PRO A 316 16.14 9.57 16.68
C PRO A 316 15.32 8.30 16.89
N TYR A 317 14.01 8.38 16.61
CA TYR A 317 13.08 7.24 16.67
C TYR A 317 13.49 6.04 15.80
N PHE A 318 14.25 6.25 14.73
CA PHE A 318 14.72 5.18 13.83
C PHE A 318 16.20 4.88 13.97
N SER A 319 16.89 5.42 14.99
CA SER A 319 18.35 5.33 15.14
C SER A 319 18.92 3.90 15.07
N ILE A 320 18.17 2.90 15.54
CA ILE A 320 18.57 1.48 15.52
C ILE A 320 18.25 0.75 14.21
N TRP A 321 17.34 1.28 13.39
CA TRP A 321 16.86 0.65 12.16
C TRP A 321 17.46 1.27 10.91
N ARG A 322 18.04 2.47 11.05
CA ARG A 322 18.42 3.30 9.93
C ARG A 322 19.58 2.71 9.15
N ASP A 323 19.31 2.40 7.88
CA ASP A 323 20.28 2.00 6.88
C ASP A 323 20.18 2.94 5.65
N LEU A 324 21.31 3.49 5.21
CA LEU A 324 21.33 4.40 4.07
C LEU A 324 21.16 3.67 2.73
N ASP A 325 21.55 2.39 2.65
CA ASP A 325 21.39 1.58 1.43
C ASP A 325 19.92 1.28 1.11
N ASP A 326 19.10 1.41 2.14
CA ASP A 326 17.66 1.25 2.14
C ASP A 326 16.90 2.55 1.82
N GLU A 327 17.53 3.71 2.02
CA GLU A 327 16.98 5.07 1.78
C GLU A 327 17.17 5.52 0.31
N ARG A 328 16.83 4.65 -0.65
CA ARG A 328 17.06 4.91 -2.08
C ARG A 328 16.14 5.99 -2.64
N THR A 329 16.59 6.65 -3.70
CA THR A 329 15.80 7.60 -4.50
C THR A 329 15.60 7.06 -5.91
N TYR A 330 14.43 7.29 -6.50
CA TYR A 330 14.16 7.07 -7.91
C TYR A 330 14.82 8.16 -8.75
N ARG A 331 15.39 7.78 -9.90
CA ARG A 331 16.16 8.71 -10.78
C ARG A 331 15.65 8.78 -12.22
N ARG A 332 14.67 7.97 -12.59
CA ARG A 332 14.16 7.91 -13.97
C ARG A 332 12.91 8.79 -14.10
N GLY A 333 12.59 9.21 -15.32
CA GLY A 333 11.30 9.86 -15.58
C GLY A 333 10.17 8.82 -15.64
N ILE A 334 8.96 9.23 -15.24
CA ILE A 334 7.74 8.46 -15.48
C ILE A 334 6.82 9.29 -16.36
N ASP A 335 6.39 8.69 -17.46
CA ASP A 335 5.44 9.33 -18.38
C ASP A 335 4.02 9.30 -17.81
N PHE A 336 3.45 10.49 -17.65
CA PHE A 336 2.09 10.72 -17.14
C PHE A 336 1.23 11.51 -18.13
N ASN A 337 1.65 11.63 -19.40
CA ASN A 337 0.92 12.37 -20.42
C ASN A 337 -0.52 11.84 -20.62
N PHE A 338 -0.76 10.55 -20.34
CA PHE A 338 -2.09 9.93 -20.40
C PHE A 338 -3.14 10.60 -19.49
N GLU A 339 -2.73 11.29 -18.41
CA GLU A 339 -3.65 11.97 -17.48
C GLU A 339 -4.44 13.10 -18.15
N GLY A 340 -3.87 13.72 -19.19
CA GLY A 340 -4.51 14.76 -19.98
C GLY A 340 -5.52 14.22 -21.00
N SER A 341 -5.44 12.93 -21.34
CA SER A 341 -6.31 12.33 -22.35
C SER A 341 -7.67 11.97 -21.78
N ASN A 342 -8.75 12.37 -22.45
CA ASN A 342 -10.10 11.91 -22.13
C ASN A 342 -10.67 10.93 -23.16
N GLU A 343 -9.88 10.58 -24.17
CA GLU A 343 -10.28 9.69 -25.25
C GLU A 343 -10.03 8.22 -24.86
N MET A 344 -11.11 7.44 -24.78
CA MET A 344 -11.04 6.02 -24.40
C MET A 344 -10.13 5.20 -25.32
N ILE A 345 -10.10 5.52 -26.62
CA ILE A 345 -9.25 4.82 -27.59
C ILE A 345 -7.75 4.99 -27.27
N VAL A 346 -7.35 6.20 -26.90
CA VAL A 346 -5.96 6.51 -26.49
C VAL A 346 -5.61 5.73 -25.23
N LEU A 347 -6.45 5.79 -24.21
CA LEU A 347 -6.22 5.08 -22.94
C LEU A 347 -6.15 3.56 -23.12
N LYS A 348 -6.99 3.00 -24.00
CA LYS A 348 -6.96 1.58 -24.34
C LYS A 348 -5.64 1.20 -25.02
N ASN A 349 -5.18 1.99 -25.98
CA ASN A 349 -3.92 1.72 -26.68
C ASN A 349 -2.73 1.82 -25.73
N GLU A 350 -2.68 2.84 -24.86
CA GLU A 350 -1.66 2.99 -23.81
C GLU A 350 -1.62 1.78 -22.87
N ILE A 351 -2.79 1.30 -22.41
CA ILE A 351 -2.88 0.10 -21.57
C ILE A 351 -2.33 -1.14 -22.29
N ILE A 352 -2.71 -1.32 -23.56
CA ILE A 352 -2.24 -2.47 -24.37
C ILE A 352 -0.72 -2.39 -24.55
N GLN A 353 -0.21 -1.20 -24.84
CA GLN A 353 1.22 -0.97 -25.04
C GLN A 353 2.00 -1.24 -23.75
N GLU A 354 1.54 -0.74 -22.60
CA GLU A 354 2.19 -0.93 -21.30
C GLU A 354 2.32 -2.42 -20.96
N VAL A 355 1.21 -3.17 -21.05
CA VAL A 355 1.22 -4.61 -20.74
C VAL A 355 2.09 -5.38 -21.73
N THR A 356 2.03 -5.05 -23.03
CA THR A 356 2.82 -5.75 -24.05
C THR A 356 4.32 -5.50 -23.86
N ASN A 357 4.71 -4.23 -23.68
CA ASN A 357 6.11 -3.85 -23.43
C ASN A 357 6.69 -4.56 -22.20
N PHE A 358 5.94 -4.63 -21.11
CA PHE A 358 6.40 -5.31 -19.91
C PHE A 358 6.57 -6.81 -20.12
N LYS A 359 5.60 -7.47 -20.78
CA LYS A 359 5.68 -8.90 -21.09
C LYS A 359 6.90 -9.23 -21.94
N ASP A 360 7.20 -8.40 -22.94
CA ASP A 360 8.34 -8.62 -23.82
C ASP A 360 9.66 -8.38 -23.07
N PHE A 361 9.75 -7.33 -22.25
CA PHE A 361 10.90 -7.09 -21.37
C PHE A 361 11.19 -8.28 -20.44
N ILE A 362 10.16 -8.83 -19.78
CA ILE A 362 10.33 -10.00 -18.91
C ILE A 362 10.77 -11.23 -19.71
N ARG A 363 10.19 -11.48 -20.88
CA ARG A 363 10.57 -12.64 -21.72
C ARG A 363 12.00 -12.54 -22.23
N GLU A 364 12.44 -11.37 -22.66
CA GLU A 364 13.84 -11.12 -23.07
C GLU A 364 14.81 -11.32 -21.90
N SER A 365 14.40 -10.92 -20.69
CA SER A 365 15.21 -11.10 -19.48
C SER A 365 15.44 -12.58 -19.13
N LEU A 366 14.54 -13.48 -19.57
CA LEU A 366 14.60 -14.93 -19.33
C LEU A 366 15.36 -15.70 -20.42
N LEU A 367 15.76 -15.06 -21.53
CA LEU A 367 16.57 -15.71 -22.56
C LEU A 367 18.01 -15.95 -22.06
N PRO A 368 18.61 -17.14 -22.32
CA PRO A 368 20.00 -17.43 -21.98
C PRO A 368 20.94 -16.37 -22.56
N THR A 369 21.96 -15.98 -21.78
CA THR A 369 22.90 -14.89 -22.10
C THR A 369 23.59 -15.06 -23.46
N GLU A 370 23.73 -16.29 -23.96
CA GLU A 370 24.32 -16.63 -25.26
C GLU A 370 23.52 -16.12 -26.47
N VAL A 371 22.22 -15.83 -26.33
CA VAL A 371 21.36 -15.35 -27.43
C VAL A 371 21.32 -13.82 -27.51
N ARG A 372 21.72 -13.10 -26.45
CA ARG A 372 21.66 -11.62 -26.39
C ARG A 372 22.65 -10.91 -27.33
N HIS A 373 23.61 -11.64 -27.91
CA HIS A 373 24.70 -11.08 -28.71
C HIS A 373 24.61 -11.29 -30.22
N VAL A 374 23.50 -11.81 -30.77
CA VAL A 374 23.46 -12.12 -32.20
C VAL A 374 22.94 -10.97 -33.08
N ASP A 375 22.15 -10.02 -32.56
CA ASP A 375 21.54 -8.97 -33.40
C ASP A 375 21.59 -7.55 -32.80
N GLN A 376 22.78 -6.97 -32.66
CA GLN A 376 22.92 -5.51 -32.59
C GLN A 376 24.02 -5.01 -33.55
N PRO A 377 23.71 -4.08 -34.49
CA PRO A 377 24.74 -3.41 -35.26
C PRO A 377 25.59 -2.53 -34.34
N ILE A 378 26.90 -2.75 -34.41
CA ILE A 378 27.93 -2.04 -33.67
C ILE A 378 27.93 -0.56 -34.07
N ILE A 379 27.39 0.32 -33.23
CA ILE A 379 27.74 1.75 -33.23
C ILE A 379 27.87 2.23 -31.77
N LEU A 380 29.06 2.77 -31.48
CA LEU A 380 29.53 3.49 -30.28
C LEU A 380 29.90 2.67 -29.04
N ARG A 381 31.04 1.95 -29.14
CA ARG A 381 32.00 1.80 -28.04
C ARG A 381 33.31 2.49 -28.38
N SER A 382 33.37 3.77 -28.05
CA SER A 382 34.58 4.58 -27.89
C SER A 382 34.07 5.84 -27.19
N GLN A 383 34.22 5.99 -25.89
CA GLN A 383 35.46 6.39 -25.25
C GLN A 383 35.34 6.05 -23.76
N GLU A 384 36.26 5.24 -23.24
CA GLU A 384 36.79 5.32 -21.88
C GLU A 384 37.82 4.20 -21.72
N GLN A 385 39.05 4.48 -22.15
CA GLN A 385 40.27 3.88 -21.61
C GLN A 385 41.47 4.49 -22.31
N THR A 386 42.11 5.46 -21.65
CA THR A 386 43.58 5.56 -21.62
C THR A 386 43.95 6.53 -20.50
N GLN A 387 44.49 6.01 -19.40
CA GLN A 387 45.82 6.39 -18.92
C GLN A 387 46.20 5.49 -17.73
N ASN A 388 47.03 4.50 -18.03
CA ASN A 388 47.84 3.76 -17.08
C ASN A 388 49.29 3.96 -17.51
N VAL A 389 50.16 4.44 -16.61
CA VAL A 389 51.62 4.20 -16.61
C VAL A 389 52.07 4.08 -15.13
N PRO A 390 53.05 3.22 -14.80
CA PRO A 390 53.01 2.35 -13.61
C PRO A 390 54.18 2.58 -12.61
N LEU A 391 54.44 1.57 -11.75
CA LEU A 391 55.54 1.31 -10.77
C LEU A 391 55.06 1.43 -9.31
N SER A 392 55.36 0.56 -8.34
CA SER A 392 56.13 -0.70 -8.26
C SER A 392 56.02 -1.26 -6.81
N LYS A 393 55.98 -2.59 -6.68
CA LYS A 393 56.44 -3.52 -5.62
C LYS A 393 56.58 -3.09 -4.13
N GLN A 394 56.33 -4.08 -3.27
CA GLN A 394 56.55 -4.24 -1.80
C GLN A 394 55.27 -4.01 -0.97
N ASN A 395 54.80 -4.88 -0.07
CA ASN A 395 55.37 -6.03 0.62
C ASN A 395 54.27 -7.08 0.92
N GLU A 396 54.65 -8.35 0.90
CA GLU A 396 54.00 -9.45 1.62
C GLU A 396 54.19 -9.25 3.13
N GLN A 397 53.17 -9.53 3.95
CA GLN A 397 53.34 -10.28 5.19
C GLN A 397 51.99 -10.65 5.85
N HIS A 398 51.92 -11.93 6.21
CA HIS A 398 51.10 -12.58 7.23
C HIS A 398 49.65 -13.00 6.95
N GLN A 399 49.58 -14.28 6.55
CA GLN A 399 48.50 -15.22 6.82
C GLN A 399 48.56 -15.75 8.28
N THR A 400 47.44 -16.31 8.75
CA THR A 400 47.17 -17.11 9.97
C THR A 400 46.72 -16.37 11.26
N CYS A 401 45.47 -16.58 11.75
CA CYS A 401 45.09 -17.59 12.76
C CYS A 401 43.81 -17.26 13.61
N PHE A 402 43.00 -18.30 13.92
CA PHE A 402 41.98 -18.51 15.00
C PHE A 402 40.78 -17.53 15.13
N THR A 403 39.49 -17.92 15.01
CA THR A 403 38.56 -18.68 15.91
C THR A 403 38.50 -18.26 17.38
N ASP A 404 37.25 -18.01 17.81
CA ASP A 404 36.66 -17.93 19.16
C ASP A 404 37.08 -16.79 20.11
N GLN A 405 36.07 -16.05 20.61
CA GLN A 405 35.64 -16.05 22.03
C GLN A 405 34.59 -14.96 22.32
N PHE A 406 33.34 -15.39 22.57
CA PHE A 406 32.43 -14.72 23.51
C PHE A 406 32.71 -15.27 24.92
N PRO A 407 32.63 -14.47 26.00
CA PRO A 407 32.81 -14.97 27.37
C PRO A 407 31.53 -15.64 27.91
N PRO A 408 31.66 -16.63 28.81
CA PRO A 408 30.56 -17.43 29.36
C PRO A 408 29.93 -16.76 30.58
N PHE A 409 28.66 -17.06 30.84
CA PHE A 409 28.00 -16.80 32.12
C PHE A 409 27.75 -18.14 32.83
N ASP A 410 28.52 -18.40 33.88
CA ASP A 410 28.22 -19.40 34.91
C ASP A 410 27.28 -18.80 35.97
N GLY A 411 26.35 -19.63 36.43
CA GLY A 411 25.29 -19.25 37.35
C GLY A 411 25.66 -19.31 38.83
N VAL A 412 24.74 -18.78 39.66
CA VAL A 412 24.53 -19.20 41.04
C VAL A 412 23.01 -19.28 41.30
N GLU A 413 22.62 -20.47 41.73
CA GLU A 413 21.38 -20.97 42.33
C GLU A 413 20.90 -20.20 43.60
N TYR A 414 19.74 -20.35 44.26
CA TYR A 414 18.53 -21.20 44.23
C TYR A 414 17.46 -20.46 45.08
N LEU A 415 16.17 -20.60 44.76
CA LEU A 415 15.11 -20.92 45.75
C LEU A 415 13.84 -21.39 45.01
N ASN A 416 13.55 -22.67 45.22
CA ASN A 416 12.44 -23.45 44.67
C ASN A 416 11.06 -22.99 45.16
N GLN A 417 10.04 -23.07 44.29
CA GLN A 417 8.81 -23.87 44.47
C GLN A 417 7.81 -23.56 43.34
N ASP A 418 7.70 -24.45 42.34
CA ASP A 418 6.46 -25.16 42.00
C ASP A 418 6.66 -25.97 40.70
N PRO A 419 6.35 -27.28 40.67
CA PRO A 419 6.51 -28.14 39.51
C PRO A 419 5.16 -28.36 38.81
N ASP A 420 4.95 -27.74 37.66
CA ASP A 420 4.13 -28.31 36.59
C ASP A 420 4.33 -27.55 35.29
N LEU A 421 4.27 -28.28 34.18
CA LEU A 421 4.33 -27.84 32.76
C LEU A 421 5.72 -27.95 32.09
N THR A 422 6.09 -29.19 31.78
CA THR A 422 6.89 -29.55 30.61
C THR A 422 6.37 -28.88 29.33
N PHE A 423 7.16 -28.01 28.71
CA PHE A 423 6.97 -27.56 27.32
C PHE A 423 7.61 -28.56 26.37
N GLY A 424 6.78 -29.34 25.69
CA GLY A 424 7.12 -29.99 24.43
C GLY A 424 6.90 -29.00 23.29
N LEU A 425 7.96 -28.65 22.58
CA LEU A 425 7.85 -27.99 21.28
C LEU A 425 7.40 -29.03 20.26
N SER A 426 6.18 -28.88 19.75
CA SER A 426 5.72 -29.57 18.55
C SER A 426 5.10 -28.58 17.59
N ASP A 427 5.58 -28.62 16.35
CA ASP A 427 4.95 -28.05 15.15
C ASP A 427 3.46 -28.41 15.11
N ASN A 428 2.59 -27.44 15.42
CA ASN A 428 1.21 -27.33 14.93
C ASN A 428 0.46 -26.19 15.63
N SER A 429 0.66 -24.95 15.19
CA SER A 429 -0.09 -23.80 15.73
C SER A 429 -0.48 -22.76 14.67
N PHE A 430 -1.05 -23.17 13.52
CA PHE A 430 -1.79 -22.24 12.65
C PHE A 430 -3.00 -22.87 11.94
N ASN A 431 -3.71 -23.80 12.61
CA ASN A 431 -4.99 -24.33 12.13
C ASN A 431 -6.24 -23.67 12.76
N TYR A 432 -6.09 -22.56 13.49
CA TYR A 432 -7.22 -21.92 14.19
C TYR A 432 -7.88 -20.73 13.48
N LEU A 433 -7.47 -20.37 12.25
CA LEU A 433 -8.14 -19.33 11.44
C LEU A 433 -9.02 -19.89 10.31
N LYS A 434 -9.26 -21.20 10.27
CA LYS A 434 -10.24 -21.84 9.35
C LYS A 434 -11.41 -22.42 10.14
N ARG A 435 -12.31 -21.58 10.65
CA ARG A 435 -13.73 -21.91 10.94
C ARG A 435 -14.44 -20.71 11.59
N SER A 436 -15.09 -19.87 10.78
CA SER A 436 -16.30 -19.16 11.19
C SER A 436 -17.03 -18.61 9.96
N SER A 437 -17.72 -19.49 9.26
CA SER A 437 -18.83 -19.13 8.37
C SER A 437 -19.73 -20.36 8.23
N SER A 438 -20.56 -20.57 9.24
CA SER A 438 -21.77 -21.38 9.11
C SER A 438 -22.95 -20.48 9.44
N GLU A 439 -23.65 -20.08 8.38
CA GLU A 439 -24.92 -19.39 8.39
C GLU A 439 -25.98 -20.25 9.10
N THR A 440 -26.74 -19.66 10.01
CA THR A 440 -28.07 -20.15 10.39
C THR A 440 -29.10 -19.41 9.57
N GLU A 441 -29.63 -20.09 8.55
CA GLU A 441 -30.82 -19.66 7.80
C GLU A 441 -32.07 -19.69 8.70
N VAL A 442 -32.89 -18.64 8.61
CA VAL A 442 -34.29 -18.64 9.08
C VAL A 442 -35.18 -18.36 7.87
N PRO A 443 -36.18 -19.21 7.55
CA PRO A 443 -36.91 -19.12 6.29
C PRO A 443 -38.08 -18.12 6.33
N MET A 444 -38.15 -17.24 5.32
CA MET A 444 -39.35 -16.42 5.05
C MET A 444 -40.45 -17.29 4.42
N LYS A 445 -41.60 -17.37 5.09
CA LYS A 445 -42.84 -17.94 4.53
C LYS A 445 -43.53 -16.92 3.61
N GLN A 446 -43.79 -17.36 2.38
CA GLN A 446 -44.75 -16.76 1.47
C GLN A 446 -46.18 -17.05 1.95
N HIS A 447 -47.07 -16.05 1.91
CA HIS A 447 -48.50 -16.29 1.75
C HIS A 447 -49.12 -15.24 0.82
N SER A 448 -49.59 -15.74 -0.31
CA SER A 448 -50.55 -15.10 -1.21
C SER A 448 -51.95 -15.65 -0.92
N SER A 449 -52.97 -14.79 -0.81
CA SER A 449 -54.35 -15.07 -1.28
C SER A 449 -55.26 -13.84 -1.13
N ASP A 450 -55.53 -13.21 -2.27
CA ASP A 450 -56.83 -12.82 -2.83
C ASP A 450 -58.12 -12.65 -1.95
N LYS A 451 -58.77 -11.50 -2.24
CA LYS A 451 -60.21 -11.26 -2.52
C LYS A 451 -61.22 -10.90 -1.41
N SER A 452 -61.73 -9.65 -1.54
CA SER A 452 -63.14 -9.27 -1.83
C SER A 452 -63.95 -8.45 -0.79
N SER A 453 -64.74 -7.53 -1.37
CA SER A 453 -65.97 -6.80 -0.91
C SER A 453 -65.91 -5.67 0.14
N SER A 454 -65.82 -4.42 -0.35
CA SER A 454 -66.82 -3.29 -0.32
C SER A 454 -67.82 -3.11 0.85
N PRO A 455 -68.53 -1.96 0.95
CA PRO A 455 -68.10 -0.58 1.26
C PRO A 455 -68.96 0.05 2.39
N ASP A 456 -68.59 1.23 2.91
CA ASP A 456 -69.48 2.39 3.16
C ASP A 456 -69.01 3.37 4.26
N LYS A 457 -69.17 4.66 3.90
CA LYS A 457 -69.66 5.80 4.70
C LYS A 457 -68.75 6.57 5.67
N ASP A 458 -68.45 7.79 5.17
CA ASP A 458 -68.93 9.09 5.67
C ASP A 458 -68.26 9.78 6.87
N THR A 459 -68.04 11.08 6.63
CA THR A 459 -67.90 12.23 7.55
C THR A 459 -66.60 12.29 8.37
N SER A 460 -65.89 13.41 8.49
CA SER A 460 -66.28 14.82 8.45
C SER A 460 -65.08 15.75 8.21
N SER A 461 -65.40 16.89 7.60
CA SER A 461 -64.64 18.13 7.45
C SER A 461 -64.27 18.80 8.79
N VAL A 462 -63.05 19.35 8.89
CA VAL A 462 -62.66 20.79 8.96
C VAL A 462 -61.17 20.86 9.26
#